data_AF-A0A7W2TC85-F1
#
_entry.id   AF-A0A7W2TC85-F1
#
_cell.length_a   1.000
_cell.length_b   1.000
_cell.length_c   1.000
_cell.angle_alpha   90.00
_cell.angle_beta   90.00
_cell.angle_gamma   90.00
#
_symmetry.space_group_name_H-M   'P 1'
#
loop_
_entity.id
_entity.type
_entity.pdbx_description
1 polymer ?
#
loop_
_entity_poly.entity_id
_entity_poly.type
_entity_poly.pdbx_seq_one_letter_code
_entity_poly.pdbx_strand_id
1 'polypeptide(L)'
;MIKFLFLCLCIIPNVVLAASDEFYDTSTIQEVKSIYWLNQKQDSAIIYARWENFNLIKNFIDTVVLMGSTTKNPVNLESADILLLTSPNQNELFKVYFTDGFITINRQSYTADSAVISKFREMNKSRIAKGDSITSKVLKRVFKSND
;
A
#
# COMPACT_ATOMS: atom_id res chain seq x y z
N MET A 1 40.93 -36.83 36.15
CA MET A 1 39.77 -35.92 35.93
C MET A 1 40.11 -34.95 34.81
N ILE A 2 39.77 -35.30 33.57
CA ILE A 2 39.93 -34.42 32.40
C ILE A 2 38.59 -33.73 32.17
N LYS A 3 38.57 -32.39 32.25
CA LYS A 3 37.40 -31.57 31.92
C LYS A 3 37.42 -31.34 30.40
N PHE A 4 36.48 -31.94 29.69
CA PHE A 4 36.21 -31.60 28.30
C PHE A 4 35.44 -30.28 28.27
N LEU A 5 36.07 -29.23 27.74
CA LEU A 5 35.43 -27.97 27.45
C LEU A 5 34.86 -28.05 26.03
N PHE A 6 33.55 -28.27 25.90
CA PHE A 6 32.84 -28.17 24.62
C PHE A 6 32.62 -26.69 24.31
N LEU A 7 33.36 -26.15 23.36
CA LEU A 7 33.13 -24.82 22.80
C LEU A 7 32.48 -24.98 21.42
N CYS A 8 31.16 -25.10 21.36
CA CYS A 8 30.42 -25.02 20.11
C CYS A 8 30.33 -23.55 19.69
N LEU A 9 31.24 -23.13 18.80
CA LEU A 9 31.12 -21.89 18.03
C LEU A 9 30.03 -22.09 16.96
N CYS A 10 28.77 -21.85 17.30
CA CYS A 10 27.72 -21.69 16.30
C CYS A 10 27.85 -20.32 15.67
N ILE A 11 28.62 -20.24 14.58
CA ILE A 11 28.61 -19.10 13.67
C ILE A 11 27.25 -19.16 12.97
N ILE A 12 26.28 -18.39 13.44
CA ILE A 12 25.03 -18.16 12.72
C ILE A 12 25.40 -17.14 11.63
N PRO A 13 25.48 -17.50 10.34
CA PRO A 13 25.49 -16.47 9.32
C PRO A 13 24.12 -15.79 9.40
N ASN A 14 24.13 -14.51 9.75
CA ASN A 14 22.99 -13.62 9.51
C ASN A 14 22.74 -13.61 8.01
N VAL A 15 21.91 -14.53 7.53
CA VAL A 15 21.29 -14.42 6.21
C VAL A 15 20.32 -13.25 6.34
N VAL A 16 20.82 -12.06 6.06
CA VAL A 16 19.96 -10.94 5.67
C VAL A 16 19.35 -11.41 4.34
N LEU A 17 18.18 -12.04 4.43
CA LEU A 17 17.27 -12.11 3.30
C LEU A 17 16.95 -10.65 2.98
N ALA A 18 17.61 -10.12 1.97
CA ALA A 18 17.06 -9.01 1.22
C ALA A 18 15.71 -9.52 0.69
N ALA A 19 14.63 -9.12 1.36
CA ALA A 19 13.31 -9.19 0.76
C ALA A 19 13.45 -8.51 -0.60
N SER A 20 13.05 -9.20 -1.67
CA SER A 20 13.03 -8.62 -3.00
C SER A 20 12.21 -7.33 -2.92
N ASP A 21 12.90 -6.19 -2.93
CA ASP A 21 12.26 -4.91 -3.13
C ASP A 21 11.70 -4.95 -4.55
N GLU A 22 10.44 -5.37 -4.70
CA GLU A 22 9.72 -5.14 -5.95
C GLU A 22 9.75 -3.63 -6.17
N PHE A 23 10.49 -3.21 -7.18
CA PHE A 23 10.50 -1.81 -7.60
C PHE A 23 9.11 -1.49 -8.15
N TYR A 24 8.45 -0.48 -7.60
CA TYR A 24 7.28 0.09 -8.23
C TYR A 24 7.72 0.63 -9.60
N ASP A 25 7.24 0.01 -10.67
CA ASP A 25 7.38 0.52 -12.03
C ASP A 25 6.03 1.06 -12.50
N THR A 26 6.04 2.11 -13.32
CA THR A 26 4.88 2.66 -14.02
C THR A 26 4.04 1.61 -14.76
N SER A 27 4.64 0.51 -15.21
CA SER A 27 3.92 -0.65 -15.73
C SER A 27 2.92 -1.22 -14.70
N THR A 28 3.29 -1.26 -13.42
CA THR A 28 2.44 -1.74 -12.30
C THR A 28 1.17 -0.92 -12.17
N ILE A 29 1.26 0.42 -12.22
CA ILE A 29 0.06 1.26 -12.09
C ILE A 29 -0.82 1.14 -13.33
N GLN A 30 -0.26 0.96 -14.53
CA GLN A 30 -1.06 0.84 -15.75
C GLN A 30 -2.00 -0.36 -15.73
N GLU A 31 -1.56 -1.46 -15.13
CA GLU A 31 -2.34 -2.70 -15.06
C GLU A 31 -3.40 -2.72 -13.96
N VAL A 32 -3.35 -1.79 -13.00
CA VAL A 32 -4.35 -1.70 -11.92
C VAL A 32 -5.76 -1.62 -12.49
N LYS A 33 -6.63 -2.51 -12.01
CA LYS A 33 -8.06 -2.59 -12.38
C LYS A 33 -9.00 -2.10 -11.29
N SER A 34 -8.55 -2.13 -10.04
CA SER A 34 -9.32 -1.58 -8.94
C SER A 34 -8.45 -1.12 -7.79
N ILE A 35 -8.96 -0.15 -7.06
CA ILE A 35 -8.41 0.39 -5.82
C ILE A 35 -9.45 0.15 -4.73
N TYR A 36 -9.05 -0.53 -3.67
CA TYR A 36 -9.84 -0.72 -2.46
C TYR A 36 -9.31 0.23 -1.40
N TRP A 37 -10.07 1.27 -1.11
CA TRP A 37 -9.73 2.20 -0.03
C TRP A 37 -10.29 1.67 1.27
N LEU A 38 -9.42 1.16 2.14
CA LEU A 38 -9.78 0.54 3.40
C LEU A 38 -10.25 1.59 4.41
N ASN A 39 -11.20 1.21 5.26
CA ASN A 39 -11.44 1.96 6.47
C ASN A 39 -10.30 1.74 7.49
N GLN A 40 -10.27 2.55 8.54
CA GLN A 40 -9.24 2.49 9.58
C GLN A 40 -9.17 1.13 10.30
N LYS A 41 -10.29 0.41 10.40
CA LYS A 41 -10.36 -0.94 10.99
C LYS A 41 -9.97 -2.05 10.00
N GLN A 42 -9.76 -1.72 8.74
CA GLN A 42 -9.49 -2.64 7.62
C GLN A 42 -10.53 -3.77 7.47
N ASP A 43 -11.77 -3.52 7.89
CA ASP A 43 -12.88 -4.47 7.84
C ASP A 43 -13.95 -4.10 6.79
N SER A 44 -13.74 -2.99 6.09
CA SER A 44 -14.57 -2.55 4.97
C SER A 44 -13.75 -1.68 4.02
N ALA A 45 -14.25 -1.49 2.81
CA ALA A 45 -13.58 -0.66 1.81
C ALA A 45 -14.56 0.01 0.85
N ILE A 46 -14.13 1.13 0.26
CA ILE A 46 -14.75 1.67 -0.94
C ILE A 46 -13.99 1.16 -2.15
N ILE A 47 -14.72 0.62 -3.14
CA ILE A 47 -14.14 0.15 -4.39
C ILE A 47 -14.17 1.26 -5.43
N TYR A 48 -13.01 1.56 -6.01
CA TYR A 48 -12.84 2.34 -7.21
C TYR A 48 -12.34 1.41 -8.33
N ALA A 49 -13.20 1.03 -9.27
CA ALA A 49 -12.85 0.07 -10.34
C ALA A 49 -13.20 0.57 -11.75
N ARG A 50 -13.94 1.67 -11.84
CA ARG A 50 -14.44 2.28 -13.08
C ARG A 50 -14.56 3.78 -12.85
N TRP A 51 -14.71 4.54 -13.93
CA TRP A 51 -15.03 5.97 -13.94
C TRP A 51 -13.87 6.93 -13.59
N GLU A 52 -14.19 8.22 -13.59
CA GLU A 52 -13.28 9.35 -13.41
C GLU A 52 -12.49 9.28 -12.11
N ASN A 53 -13.14 9.03 -10.97
CA ASN A 53 -12.47 9.02 -9.66
C ASN A 53 -11.40 7.93 -9.53
N PHE A 54 -11.61 6.77 -10.14
CA PHE A 54 -10.60 5.72 -10.22
C PHE A 54 -9.35 6.21 -10.97
N ASN A 55 -9.54 6.79 -12.16
CA ASN A 55 -8.45 7.31 -12.97
C ASN A 55 -7.73 8.50 -12.29
N LEU A 56 -8.47 9.38 -11.59
CA LEU A 56 -7.88 10.50 -10.87
C LEU A 56 -6.94 10.03 -9.74
N ILE A 57 -7.40 9.08 -8.90
CA ILE A 57 -6.56 8.53 -7.82
C ILE A 57 -5.34 7.82 -8.43
N LYS A 58 -5.58 6.97 -9.43
CA LYS A 58 -4.54 6.18 -10.12
C LYS A 58 -3.46 7.07 -10.74
N ASN A 59 -3.85 8.10 -11.49
CA ASN A 59 -2.90 9.02 -12.14
C ASN A 59 -2.16 9.89 -11.12
N PHE A 60 -2.81 10.26 -10.02
CA PHE A 60 -2.15 10.99 -8.94
C PHE A 60 -1.04 10.15 -8.30
N ILE A 61 -1.32 8.88 -7.98
CA ILE A 61 -0.30 7.95 -7.46
C ILE A 61 0.86 7.84 -8.44
N ASP A 62 0.57 7.61 -9.73
CA ASP A 62 1.60 7.50 -10.77
C ASP A 62 2.48 8.75 -10.86
N THR A 63 1.85 9.92 -10.92
CA THR A 63 2.53 11.22 -11.03
C THR A 63 3.42 11.48 -9.82
N VAL A 64 2.92 11.21 -8.61
CA VAL A 64 3.69 11.40 -7.37
C VAL A 64 4.90 10.47 -7.31
N VAL A 65 4.79 9.23 -7.79
CA VAL A 65 5.94 8.32 -7.80
C VAL A 65 6.95 8.71 -8.88
N LEU A 66 6.48 9.12 -10.05
CA LEU A 66 7.34 9.51 -11.18
C LEU A 66 8.07 10.83 -10.96
N MET A 67 7.41 11.82 -10.35
CA MET A 67 7.88 13.20 -10.29
C MET A 67 8.12 13.69 -8.86
N GLY A 68 7.59 13.01 -7.85
CA GLY A 68 7.66 13.44 -6.47
C GLY A 68 9.05 13.30 -5.87
N SER A 69 9.42 14.28 -5.05
CA SER A 69 10.65 14.19 -4.26
C SER A 69 10.49 13.18 -3.13
N THR A 70 11.48 12.31 -2.97
CA THR A 70 11.50 11.35 -1.87
C THR A 70 12.00 11.99 -0.58
N THR A 71 11.46 11.54 0.55
CA THR A 71 11.98 11.90 1.87
C THR A 71 12.79 10.75 2.46
N LYS A 72 13.88 11.09 3.14
CA LYS A 72 14.67 10.14 3.94
C LYS A 72 14.14 10.01 5.37
N ASN A 73 13.30 10.96 5.80
CA ASN A 73 12.71 10.92 7.13
C ASN A 73 11.57 9.90 7.14
N PRO A 74 11.49 9.03 8.15
CA PRO A 74 10.39 8.09 8.28
C PRO A 74 9.07 8.86 8.41
N VAL A 75 8.10 8.50 7.57
CA VAL A 75 6.73 9.00 7.66
C VAL A 75 5.95 8.12 8.62
N ASN A 76 5.20 8.72 9.55
CA ASN A 76 4.32 7.96 10.43
C ASN A 76 3.11 7.43 9.62
N LEU A 77 2.94 6.11 9.58
CA LEU A 77 1.87 5.43 8.86
C LEU A 77 0.72 4.95 9.75
N GLU A 78 0.78 5.16 11.07
CA GLU A 78 -0.25 4.68 12.02
C GLU A 78 -1.65 5.21 11.70
N SER A 79 -1.74 6.44 11.21
CA SER A 79 -3.01 7.09 10.83
C SER A 79 -3.21 7.18 9.31
N ALA A 80 -2.42 6.44 8.53
CA ALA A 80 -2.50 6.50 7.08
C ALA A 80 -3.81 5.89 6.57
N ASP A 81 -4.35 6.50 5.52
CA ASP A 81 -5.34 5.84 4.68
C ASP A 81 -4.64 4.75 3.86
N ILE A 82 -5.23 3.56 3.80
CA ILE A 82 -4.64 2.41 3.11
C ILE A 82 -5.45 2.11 1.85
N LEU A 83 -4.77 2.14 0.71
CA LEU A 83 -5.31 1.79 -0.59
C LEU A 83 -4.66 0.48 -1.04
N LEU A 84 -5.47 -0.49 -1.43
CA LEU A 84 -5.01 -1.74 -2.05
C LEU A 84 -5.27 -1.68 -3.55
N LEU A 85 -4.22 -1.76 -4.33
CA LEU A 85 -4.26 -1.75 -5.79
C LEU A 85 -4.22 -3.20 -6.27
N THR A 86 -5.18 -3.59 -7.09
CA THR A 86 -5.24 -4.94 -7.70
C THR A 86 -4.90 -4.88 -9.18
N SER A 87 -3.98 -5.72 -9.64
CA SER A 87 -3.72 -6.01 -11.05
C SER A 87 -4.06 -7.48 -11.35
N PRO A 88 -4.56 -7.82 -12.55
CA PRO A 88 -4.81 -9.21 -12.94
C PRO A 88 -3.53 -10.03 -13.14
N ASN A 89 -2.38 -9.38 -13.33
CA ASN A 89 -1.10 -10.05 -13.61
C ASN A 89 -0.21 -10.17 -12.37
N GLN A 90 -0.65 -9.63 -11.23
CA GLN A 90 0.12 -9.63 -9.99
C GLN A 90 -0.60 -10.46 -8.95
N ASN A 91 0.13 -11.42 -8.38
CA ASN A 91 -0.39 -12.22 -7.28
C ASN A 91 -0.45 -11.42 -5.98
N GLU A 92 0.25 -10.28 -5.87
CA GLU A 92 0.28 -9.49 -4.64
C GLU A 92 -0.51 -8.18 -4.76
N LEU A 93 -1.18 -7.81 -3.66
CA LEU A 93 -1.88 -6.55 -3.52
C LEU A 93 -0.89 -5.41 -3.23
N PHE A 94 -0.79 -4.46 -4.16
CA PHE A 94 0.04 -3.29 -3.97
C PHE A 94 -0.57 -2.35 -2.94
N LYS A 95 0.13 -2.13 -1.83
CA LYS A 95 -0.29 -1.25 -0.74
C LYS A 95 0.25 0.15 -0.95
N VAL A 96 -0.67 1.12 -0.94
CA VAL A 96 -0.37 2.55 -1.01
C VAL A 96 -0.90 3.21 0.25
N TYR A 97 -0.05 3.96 0.94
CA TYR A 97 -0.42 4.68 2.16
C TYR A 97 -0.52 6.17 1.87
N PHE A 98 -1.66 6.77 2.21
CA PHE A 98 -1.87 8.21 2.10
C PHE A 98 -1.81 8.86 3.49
N THR A 99 -0.89 9.81 3.64
CA THR A 99 -0.79 10.71 4.79
C THR A 99 -0.99 12.15 4.33
N ASP A 100 -0.99 13.13 5.24
CA ASP A 100 -1.35 14.52 4.92
C ASP A 100 -0.43 15.21 3.93
N GLY A 101 0.75 14.69 3.64
CA GLY A 101 1.65 15.26 2.62
C GLY A 101 2.52 14.23 1.91
N PHE A 102 2.25 12.94 2.10
CA PHE A 102 3.05 11.89 1.52
C PHE A 102 2.20 10.73 1.04
N ILE A 103 2.68 10.14 -0.06
CA ILE A 103 2.31 8.79 -0.48
C ILE A 103 3.48 7.87 -0.16
N THR A 104 3.23 6.75 0.51
CA THR A 104 4.25 5.74 0.76
C THR A 104 3.91 4.45 0.01
N ILE A 105 4.87 3.95 -0.76
CA ILE A 105 4.77 2.71 -1.54
C ILE A 105 6.11 1.98 -1.42
N ASN A 106 6.10 0.66 -1.19
CA ASN A 106 7.30 -0.16 -1.06
C ASN A 106 8.35 0.45 -0.10
N ARG A 107 7.86 0.97 1.04
CA ARG A 107 8.65 1.65 2.11
C ARG A 107 9.30 2.97 1.68
N GLN A 108 9.16 3.39 0.43
CA GLN A 108 9.60 4.69 -0.06
C GLN A 108 8.47 5.71 0.07
N SER A 109 8.77 6.86 0.68
CA SER A 109 7.81 7.96 0.82
C SER A 109 8.12 9.08 -0.16
N TYR A 110 7.07 9.54 -0.85
CA TYR A 110 7.10 10.58 -1.87
C TYR A 110 6.26 11.76 -1.39
N THR A 111 6.79 12.97 -1.55
CA THR A 111 6.06 14.20 -1.24
C THR A 111 4.88 14.33 -2.20
N ALA A 112 3.71 14.64 -1.64
CA ALA A 112 2.47 14.73 -2.36
C ALA A 112 1.67 15.96 -1.94
N ASP A 113 0.83 16.46 -2.85
CA ASP A 113 -0.03 17.60 -2.59
C ASP A 113 -1.13 17.23 -1.57
N SER A 114 -1.06 17.86 -0.39
CA SER A 114 -1.99 17.66 0.72
C SER A 114 -3.43 18.02 0.38
N ALA A 115 -3.63 19.01 -0.50
CA ALA A 115 -4.97 19.44 -0.93
C ALA A 115 -5.61 18.37 -1.82
N VAL A 116 -4.83 17.74 -2.70
CA VAL A 116 -5.32 16.65 -3.56
C VAL A 116 -5.70 15.43 -2.72
N ILE A 117 -4.86 15.04 -1.76
CA ILE A 117 -5.17 13.94 -0.83
C ILE A 117 -6.44 14.23 -0.02
N SER A 118 -6.58 15.47 0.47
CA SER A 118 -7.76 15.90 1.22
C SER A 118 -9.04 15.79 0.39
N LYS A 119 -9.01 16.23 -0.88
CA LYS A 119 -10.13 16.09 -1.82
C LYS A 119 -10.51 14.62 -2.03
N PHE A 120 -9.53 13.73 -2.16
CA PHE A 120 -9.81 12.31 -2.28
C PHE A 120 -10.44 11.70 -1.02
N ARG A 121 -10.01 12.14 0.17
CA ARG A 121 -10.64 11.74 1.43
C ARG A 121 -12.08 12.23 1.56
N GLU A 122 -12.37 13.46 1.16
CA GLU A 122 -13.73 14.00 1.14
C GLU A 122 -14.64 13.20 0.20
N MET A 123 -14.14 12.90 -0.99
CA MET A 123 -14.84 12.02 -1.93
C MET A 123 -15.11 10.64 -1.31
N ASN A 124 -14.10 10.03 -0.67
CA ASN A 124 -14.26 8.73 -0.02
C ASN A 124 -15.30 8.77 1.12
N LYS A 125 -15.24 9.81 1.97
CA LYS A 125 -16.25 10.06 3.02
C LYS A 125 -17.66 10.18 2.44
N SER A 126 -17.83 10.89 1.32
CA SER A 126 -19.12 11.02 0.64
C SER A 126 -19.67 9.66 0.18
N ARG A 127 -18.81 8.78 -0.36
CA ARG A 127 -19.22 7.43 -0.79
C ARG A 127 -19.59 6.54 0.39
N ILE A 128 -18.84 6.62 1.50
CA ILE A 128 -19.18 5.92 2.75
C ILE A 128 -20.56 6.37 3.24
N ALA A 129 -20.84 7.69 3.23
CA ALA A 129 -22.14 8.22 3.66
C ALA A 129 -23.31 7.75 2.78
N LYS A 130 -23.06 7.44 1.50
CA LYS A 130 -24.04 6.86 0.57
C LYS A 130 -24.25 5.35 0.76
N GLY A 131 -23.43 4.69 1.58
CA GLY A 131 -23.51 3.25 1.81
C GLY A 131 -22.77 2.40 0.77
N ASP A 132 -21.83 2.98 0.02
CA ASP A 132 -21.08 2.28 -1.02
C ASP A 132 -20.03 1.28 -0.48
N SER A 133 -19.84 1.21 0.84
CA SER A 133 -18.82 0.38 1.49
C SER A 133 -19.11 -1.11 1.31
N ILE A 134 -18.13 -1.84 0.81
CA ILE A 134 -18.15 -3.30 0.83
C ILE A 134 -17.77 -3.84 2.20
N THR A 135 -18.34 -4.99 2.56
CA THR A 135 -18.11 -5.64 3.85
C THR A 135 -16.83 -6.47 3.88
N SER A 136 -16.36 -6.79 5.08
CA SER A 136 -15.20 -7.67 5.32
C SER A 136 -15.31 -9.02 4.59
N LYS A 137 -16.52 -9.56 4.43
CA LYS A 137 -16.73 -10.83 3.71
C LYS A 137 -16.37 -10.71 2.23
N VAL A 138 -16.68 -9.57 1.60
CA VAL A 138 -16.30 -9.29 0.22
C VAL A 138 -14.81 -9.03 0.14
N LEU A 139 -14.27 -8.22 1.05
CA LEU A 139 -12.85 -7.87 1.10
C LEU A 139 -11.95 -9.11 1.29
N LYS A 140 -12.37 -10.08 2.12
CA LYS A 140 -11.67 -11.37 2.29
C LYS A 140 -11.54 -12.17 1.00
N ARG A 141 -12.49 -12.05 0.06
CA ARG A 141 -12.35 -12.72 -1.25
C ARG A 141 -11.28 -12.06 -2.10
N VAL A 142 -11.13 -10.75 -1.98
CA VAL A 142 -10.09 -9.97 -2.66
C VAL A 142 -8.73 -10.36 -2.10
N PHE A 143 -8.59 -10.51 -0.79
CA PHE A 143 -7.33 -11.01 -0.20
C PHE A 143 -7.00 -12.42 -0.68
N LYS A 144 -7.96 -13.36 -0.58
CA LYS A 144 -7.74 -14.76 -0.97
C LYS A 144 -7.52 -15.01 -2.46
N SER A 145 -7.96 -14.11 -3.34
CA SER A 145 -7.70 -14.24 -4.77
C SER A 145 -6.29 -13.76 -5.15
N ASN A 146 -5.57 -13.16 -4.20
CA ASN A 146 -4.22 -12.59 -4.34
C ASN A 146 -3.30 -13.16 -3.23
N ASP A 147 -3.56 -14.40 -2.79
CA ASP A 147 -2.68 -15.24 -1.96
C ASP A 147 -2.39 -16.52 -2.78
#